data_AF-A0A3M8ANA4-F1
#
_entry.id   AF-A0A3M8ANA4-F1
#
_cell.length_a   1.000
_cell.length_b   1.000
_cell.length_c   1.000
_cell.angle_alpha   90.00
_cell.angle_beta   90.00
_cell.angle_gamma   90.00
#
_symmetry.space_group_name_H-M   'P 1'
#
loop_
_entity.id
_entity.type
_entity.pdbx_description
1 polymer ?
#
loop_
_entity_poly.entity_id
_entity_poly.type
_entity_poly.pdbx_seq_one_letter_code
_entity_poly.pdbx_strand_id
1 'polypeptide(L)'
;MFNLNNHIAKFISNIALLTVFSAIIAGVVFGTVEIPATYTTVSKSTFDITIALTWWVEGAIAFALLLGFAYIVEYLYLISERLKSEDQ
;
A
#
# COMPACT_ATOMS: atom_id res chain seq x y z
N MET A 1 -2.75 -12.53 -6.94
CA MET A 1 -4.02 -11.78 -7.08
C MET A 1 -4.92 -12.24 -5.95
N PHE A 2 -5.48 -11.33 -5.16
CA PHE A 2 -6.29 -11.69 -3.99
C PHE A 2 -7.62 -12.31 -4.42
N ASN A 3 -7.99 -13.44 -3.81
CA ASN A 3 -9.22 -14.15 -4.13
C ASN A 3 -10.40 -13.56 -3.35
N LEU A 4 -10.87 -12.40 -3.83
CA LEU A 4 -12.05 -11.69 -3.32
C LEU A 4 -13.19 -11.92 -4.31
N ASN A 5 -14.44 -11.96 -3.86
CA ASN A 5 -15.61 -12.09 -4.74
C ASN A 5 -16.24 -10.72 -5.02
N ASN A 6 -16.31 -9.87 -3.99
CA ASN A 6 -16.93 -8.55 -4.06
C ASN A 6 -16.11 -7.57 -4.92
N HIS A 7 -16.78 -6.84 -5.82
CA HIS A 7 -16.14 -5.88 -6.73
C HIS A 7 -15.48 -4.70 -5.99
N ILE A 8 -16.09 -4.23 -4.89
CA ILE A 8 -15.55 -3.13 -4.08
C ILE A 8 -14.30 -3.61 -3.34
N ALA A 9 -14.34 -4.81 -2.74
CA ALA A 9 -13.18 -5.41 -2.10
C ALA A 9 -12.01 -5.57 -3.08
N LYS A 10 -12.27 -6.09 -4.30
CA LYS A 10 -11.26 -6.17 -5.38
C LYS A 10 -10.67 -4.81 -5.72
N PHE A 11 -11.51 -3.78 -5.85
CA PHE A 11 -11.06 -2.44 -6.17
C PHE A 11 -10.14 -1.87 -5.10
N ILE A 12 -10.52 -1.99 -3.82
CA ILE A 12 -9.68 -1.54 -2.69
C ILE A 12 -8.34 -2.29 -2.68
N SER A 13 -8.36 -3.59 -2.90
CA SER A 13 -7.14 -4.41 -2.96
C SER A 13 -6.20 -3.99 -4.11
N ASN A 14 -6.74 -3.63 -5.27
CA ASN A 14 -5.95 -3.07 -6.36
C ASN A 14 -5.36 -1.70 -6.01
N ILE A 15 -6.12 -0.83 -5.32
CA ILE A 15 -5.58 0.43 -4.81
C ILE A 15 -4.43 0.16 -3.82
N ALA A 16 -4.59 -0.80 -2.91
CA ALA A 16 -3.53 -1.16 -1.97
C ALA A 16 -2.23 -1.50 -2.72
N LEU A 17 -2.32 -2.35 -3.76
CA LEU A 17 -1.17 -2.69 -4.60
C LEU A 17 -0.57 -1.46 -5.30
N LEU A 18 -1.40 -0.60 -5.89
CA LEU A 18 -0.91 0.62 -6.53
C LEU A 18 -0.20 1.55 -5.54
N THR A 19 -0.72 1.65 -4.31
CA THR A 19 -0.11 2.44 -3.23
C THR A 19 1.29 1.94 -2.89
N VAL A 20 1.47 0.62 -2.72
CA VAL A 20 2.80 0.08 -2.36
C VAL A 20 3.80 0.30 -3.49
N PHE A 21 3.40 0.11 -4.76
CA PHE A 21 4.28 0.38 -5.90
C PHE A 21 4.62 1.86 -6.01
N SER A 22 3.64 2.75 -5.82
CA SER A 22 3.85 4.19 -5.87
C SER A 22 4.81 4.66 -4.77
N ALA A 23 4.70 4.10 -3.57
CA ALA A 23 5.59 4.40 -2.46
C ALA A 23 7.03 3.91 -2.70
N ILE A 24 7.20 2.73 -3.31
CA ILE A 24 8.52 2.23 -3.70
C ILE A 24 9.19 3.19 -4.70
N ILE A 25 8.45 3.59 -5.74
CA ILE A 25 8.93 4.52 -6.76
C ILE A 25 9.25 5.89 -6.15
N ALA A 26 8.36 6.43 -5.31
CA ALA A 26 8.55 7.70 -4.63
C ALA A 26 9.80 7.69 -3.76
N GLY A 27 10.03 6.61 -2.99
CA GLY A 27 11.24 6.49 -2.17
C GLY A 27 12.54 6.53 -2.98
N VAL A 28 12.56 5.89 -4.16
CA VAL A 28 13.74 5.92 -5.06
C VAL A 28 13.94 7.32 -5.67
N VAL A 29 12.85 7.96 -6.11
CA VAL A 29 12.92 9.29 -6.75
C VAL A 29 13.29 10.36 -5.74
N PHE A 30 12.52 10.51 -4.66
CA PHE A 30 12.76 11.57 -3.68
C PHE A 30 14.01 11.32 -2.85
N GLY A 31 14.33 10.06 -2.57
CA GLY A 31 15.58 9.69 -1.92
C GLY A 31 16.83 10.10 -2.70
N THR A 32 16.75 10.34 -4.02
CA THR A 32 17.93 10.73 -4.83
C THR A 32 17.97 12.21 -5.21
N VAL A 33 16.84 12.93 -5.09
CA VAL A 33 16.68 14.33 -5.54
C VAL A 33 16.93 15.34 -4.42
N GLU A 34 16.68 14.99 -3.16
CA GLU A 34 16.64 15.98 -2.07
C GLU A 34 18.02 16.48 -1.58
N ILE A 35 19.12 15.78 -1.88
CA ILE A 35 20.44 16.17 -1.38
C ILE A 35 21.29 16.86 -2.46
N PRO A 36 21.67 18.14 -2.25
CA PRO A 36 22.69 18.81 -3.06
C PRO A 36 24.00 18.02 -3.05
N ALA A 37 24.69 17.92 -4.20
CA ALA A 37 25.94 17.16 -4.35
C ALA A 37 27.11 17.58 -3.43
N THR A 38 26.91 18.59 -2.57
CA THR A 38 27.88 19.18 -1.65
C THR A 38 28.14 18.32 -0.40
N TYR A 39 27.27 17.35 -0.08
CA TYR A 39 27.48 16.41 1.03
C TYR A 39 28.42 15.28 0.60
N THR A 40 29.41 14.95 1.45
CA THR A 40 30.37 13.86 1.18
C THR A 40 29.63 12.54 0.93
N THR A 41 30.11 11.75 -0.03
CA THR A 41 29.41 10.61 -0.65
C THR A 41 28.81 9.61 0.35
N VAL A 42 29.47 9.41 1.50
CA VAL A 42 29.01 8.53 2.58
C VAL A 42 27.78 9.10 3.29
N SER A 43 27.82 10.39 3.66
CA SER A 43 26.69 11.07 4.32
C SER A 43 25.48 11.23 3.41
N LYS A 44 25.72 11.44 2.11
CA LYS A 44 24.68 11.53 1.08
C LYS A 44 23.91 10.22 0.94
N SER A 45 24.62 9.10 0.75
CA SER A 45 24.00 7.77 0.58
C SER A 45 23.16 7.35 1.79
N THR A 46 23.64 7.58 3.01
CA THR A 46 22.89 7.25 4.22
C THR A 46 21.60 8.07 4.36
N PHE A 47 21.64 9.36 4.02
CA PHE A 47 20.46 10.21 4.07
C PHE A 47 19.47 9.89 2.95
N ASP A 48 19.95 9.66 1.72
CA ASP A 48 19.15 9.22 0.57
C ASP A 48 18.32 7.96 0.93
N ILE A 49 18.95 6.97 1.57
CA ILE A 49 18.31 5.74 2.05
C ILE A 49 17.31 6.04 3.18
N THR A 50 17.62 6.96 4.08
CA THR A 50 16.72 7.30 5.19
C THR A 50 15.41 7.90 4.68
N ILE A 51 15.48 8.81 3.70
CA ILE A 51 14.29 9.37 3.04
C ILE A 51 13.52 8.28 2.29
N ALA A 52 14.21 7.43 1.52
CA ALA A 52 13.57 6.31 0.82
C ALA A 52 12.85 5.36 1.78
N LEU A 53 13.45 5.06 2.94
CA LEU A 53 12.88 4.20 3.97
C LEU A 53 11.57 4.76 4.52
N THR A 54 11.46 6.07 4.73
CA THR A 54 10.21 6.71 5.19
C THR A 54 9.08 6.43 4.21
N TRP A 55 9.30 6.66 2.91
CA TRP A 55 8.31 6.37 1.87
C TRP A 55 7.93 4.89 1.82
N TRP A 56 8.91 3.99 1.92
CA TRP A 56 8.65 2.55 1.86
C TRP A 56 7.86 2.05 3.07
N VAL A 57 8.16 2.55 4.27
CA VAL A 57 7.45 2.20 5.49
C VAL A 57 6.01 2.72 5.45
N GLU A 58 5.81 3.99 5.06
CA GLU A 58 4.48 4.56 4.90
C GLU A 58 3.65 3.78 3.87
N GLY A 59 4.25 3.44 2.73
CA GLY A 59 3.63 2.61 1.70
C GLY A 59 3.23 1.22 2.19
N ALA A 60 4.09 0.57 2.98
CA ALA A 60 3.83 -0.74 3.55
C ALA A 60 2.67 -0.70 4.58
N ILE A 61 2.64 0.33 5.43
CA ILE A 61 1.56 0.53 6.41
C ILE A 61 0.24 0.79 5.67
N ALA A 62 0.24 1.70 4.70
CA ALA A 62 -0.95 2.02 3.91
C ALA A 62 -1.47 0.79 3.14
N PHE A 63 -0.57 0.00 2.55
CA PHE A 63 -0.91 -1.26 1.90
C PHE A 63 -1.60 -2.24 2.87
N ALA A 64 -1.03 -2.45 4.05
CA ALA A 64 -1.59 -3.36 5.04
C ALA A 64 -2.99 -2.91 5.51
N LEU A 65 -3.18 -1.62 5.75
CA LEU A 65 -4.47 -1.05 6.15
C LEU A 65 -5.53 -1.18 5.05
N LEU A 66 -5.19 -0.81 3.81
CA LEU A 66 -6.11 -0.91 2.67
C LEU A 66 -6.47 -2.36 2.37
N LEU A 67 -5.49 -3.27 2.45
CA LEU A 67 -5.72 -4.69 2.26
C LEU A 67 -6.63 -5.25 3.36
N GLY A 68 -6.36 -4.89 4.62
CA GLY A 68 -7.24 -5.25 5.75
C GLY A 68 -8.67 -4.77 5.53
N PHE A 69 -8.85 -3.53 5.08
CA PHE A 69 -10.16 -2.98 4.77
C PHE A 69 -10.86 -3.73 3.62
N ALA A 70 -10.13 -4.11 2.56
CA ALA A 70 -10.67 -4.93 1.48
C ALA A 70 -11.23 -6.27 1.99
N TYR A 71 -10.52 -6.93 2.91
CA TYR A 71 -10.99 -8.16 3.53
C TYR A 71 -12.23 -7.95 4.39
N ILE A 72 -12.31 -6.86 5.16
CA ILE A 72 -13.52 -6.55 5.96
C ILE A 72 -14.73 -6.39 5.03
N VAL A 73 -14.59 -5.68 3.92
CA VAL A 73 -15.68 -5.49 2.94
C VAL A 73 -16.11 -6.84 2.34
N GLU A 74 -15.16 -7.72 2.01
CA GLU A 74 -15.46 -9.07 1.54
C GLU A 74 -16.23 -9.88 2.57
N TYR A 75 -15.81 -9.85 3.84
CA TYR A 75 -16.51 -10.58 4.91
C TYR A 75 -17.94 -10.08 5.10
N LEU A 76 -18.17 -8.75 5.07
CA LEU A 76 -19.51 -8.18 5.16
C LEU A 76 -20.39 -8.61 3.98
N TYR A 77 -19.81 -8.67 2.77
CA TYR A 77 -20.51 -9.17 1.59
C TYR A 77 -20.95 -10.64 1.75
N LEU A 78 -20.04 -11.51 2.19
CA LEU A 78 -20.35 -12.93 2.40
C LEU A 78 -21.42 -13.15 3.47
N ILE A 79 -21.38 -12.38 4.57
CA ILE A 79 -22.43 -12.41 5.60
C ILE A 79 -23.78 -11.97 5.01
N SER A 80 -23.78 -10.89 4.21
CA SER A 80 -25.01 -10.41 3.57
C SER A 80 -25.61 -11.41 2.59
N GLU A 81 -24.79 -12.10 1.79
CA GLU A 81 -25.27 -13.15 0.90
C GLU A 81 -25.87 -14.33 1.65
N ARG A 82 -25.20 -14.77 2.73
CA ARG A 82 -25.70 -15.86 3.56
C ARG A 82 -27.05 -15.54 4.18
N LEU A 83 -27.22 -14.34 4.75
CA LEU A 83 -28.50 -13.93 5.33
C LEU A 83 -29.62 -13.91 4.28
N LYS A 84 -29.35 -13.40 3.08
CA LYS A 84 -30.33 -13.42 1.98
C LYS A 84 -30.74 -14.84 1.56
N SER A 85 -29.83 -15.81 1.68
CA SER A 85 -30.13 -17.21 1.34
C SER A 85 -30.91 -17.95 2.43
N GLU A 86 -30.86 -17.49 3.69
CA GLU A 86 -31.61 -18.08 4.80
C GLU A 86 -33.07 -17.55 4.87
N ASP A 87 -33.33 -16.40 4.24
CA ASP A 87 -34.68 -15.80 4.12
C ASP A 87 -35.50 -16.32 2.91
N GLN A 88 -34.94 -17.21 2.08
CA GLN A 88 -35.58 -17.82 0.89
C GLN A 88 -35.96 -19.29 1.14
#